data_AF-A0A388PJM3-F1
#
_entry.id   AF-A0A388PJM3-F1
#
_cell.length_a   1.000
_cell.length_b   1.000
_cell.length_c   1.000
_cell.angle_alpha   90.00
_cell.angle_beta   90.00
_cell.angle_gamma   90.00
#
_symmetry.space_group_name_H-M   'P 1'
#
loop_
_entity.id
_entity.type
_entity.pdbx_description
1 polymer ?
#
loop_
_entity_poly.entity_id
_entity_poly.type
_entity_poly.pdbx_seq_one_letter_code
_entity_poly.pdbx_strand_id
1 'polypeptide(L)' 'MKVSSSLKSLKKRHPNCQVVRRKGRVYVINKTHPRYKARQG' A
#
# COMPACT_ATOMS: atom_id res chain seq x y z
N MET A 1 -7.94 -0.65 -4.78
CA MET A 1 -6.55 -0.19 -4.57
C MET A 1 -6.55 1.33 -4.60
N LYS A 2 -5.98 2.00 -3.61
CA LYS A 2 -5.99 3.48 -3.50
C LYS A 2 -4.70 4.09 -4.05
N VAL A 3 -4.79 5.12 -4.88
CA VAL A 3 -3.64 5.89 -5.36
C VAL A 3 -3.47 7.12 -4.48
N SER A 4 -2.25 7.43 -4.04
CA SER A 4 -1.97 8.61 -3.22
C SER A 4 -0.52 9.06 -3.41
N SER A 5 -0.27 10.36 -3.26
CA SER A 5 1.09 10.91 -3.22
C SER A 5 1.90 10.42 -2.00
N SER A 6 1.23 10.05 -0.89
CA SER A 6 1.87 9.58 0.34
C SER A 6 1.29 8.26 0.85
N LEU A 7 2.17 7.33 1.23
CA LEU A 7 1.81 6.04 1.81
C LEU A 7 1.96 5.99 3.34
N LYS A 8 2.31 7.09 4.00
CA LYS A 8 2.69 7.15 5.43
C LYS A 8 1.60 6.59 6.35
N SER A 9 0.35 7.03 6.17
CA SER A 9 -0.80 6.52 6.93
C SER A 9 -1.30 5.19 6.37
N LEU A 10 -1.26 5.01 5.05
CA LEU A 10 -1.84 3.85 4.36
C LEU A 10 -1.15 2.54 4.73
N LYS A 11 0.16 2.56 5.01
CA LYS A 11 0.92 1.38 5.47
C LYS A 11 0.62 0.95 6.91
N LYS A 12 0.03 1.82 7.74
CA LYS A 12 -0.22 1.56 9.16
C LYS A 12 -1.66 1.11 9.48
N ARG A 13 -2.56 1.11 8.49
CA ARG A 13 -4.01 0.85 8.71
C ARG A 13 -4.33 -0.60 9.14
N HIS A 14 -3.42 -1.53 8.93
CA HIS A 14 -3.62 -2.94 9.22
C HIS A 14 -2.26 -3.64 9.42
N PRO A 15 -2.11 -4.61 10.34
CA PRO A 15 -0.84 -5.30 10.59
C PRO A 15 -0.26 -5.97 9.33
N ASN A 16 -1.11 -6.59 8.51
CA ASN A 16 -0.69 -7.26 7.27
C ASN A 16 -0.40 -6.31 6.08
N CYS A 17 -0.36 -4.99 6.30
CA CYS A 17 0.07 -4.06 5.27
C CYS A 17 1.59 -4.12 5.11
N GLN A 18 2.03 -4.48 3.91
CA GLN A 18 3.45 -4.53 3.56
C GLN A 18 3.78 -3.52 2.47
N VAL A 19 4.90 -2.84 2.60
CA VAL A 19 5.40 -1.92 1.58
C VAL A 19 6.32 -2.68 0.64
N VAL A 20 6.06 -2.62 -0.66
CA VAL A 20 6.84 -3.31 -1.70
C VAL A 20 7.15 -2.35 -2.84
N ARG A 21 8.33 -2.48 -3.47
CA ARG A 21 8.69 -1.75 -4.70
C ARG A 21 8.56 -2.70 -5.88
N ARG A 22 7.76 -2.33 -6.89
CA ARG A 22 7.52 -3.14 -8.10
C ARG A 22 7.32 -2.21 -9.29
N LYS A 23 7.85 -2.55 -10.47
CA LYS A 23 7.66 -1.78 -11.72
C LYS A 23 7.93 -0.26 -11.53
N GLY A 24 9.00 0.08 -10.82
CA GLY A 24 9.38 1.48 -10.53
C GLY A 24 8.47 2.24 -9.55
N ARG A 25 7.45 1.61 -8.96
CA ARG A 25 6.51 2.26 -8.02
C ARG A 25 6.49 1.59 -6.66
N VAL A 26 6.11 2.34 -5.64
CA VAL A 26 5.91 1.85 -4.27
C VAL A 26 4.45 1.48 -4.06
N TYR A 27 4.20 0.29 -3.52
CA TYR A 27 2.87 -0.20 -3.21
C TYR A 27 2.76 -0.57 -1.73
N VAL A 28 1.59 -0.35 -1.15
CA VAL A 28 1.14 -1.06 0.05
C VAL A 28 0.32 -2.24 -0.43
N ILE A 29 0.74 -3.46 -0.10
CA ILE A 29 0.00 -4.68 -0.37
C ILE A 29 -0.58 -5.22 0.94
N ASN A 30 -1.77 -5.78 0.85
CA ASN A 30 -2.35 -6.59 1.92
C ASN A 30 -3.12 -7.72 1.23
N LYS A 31 -2.68 -8.96 1.44
CA LYS A 31 -3.29 -10.16 0.83
C LYS A 31 -4.53 -10.62 1.60
N THR A 32 -4.58 -10.39 2.92
CA THR A 32 -5.70 -10.74 3.79
C THR A 32 -6.88 -9.78 3.63
N HIS A 33 -6.61 -8.48 3.53
CA HIS A 33 -7.62 -7.43 3.36
C HIS A 33 -7.29 -6.52 2.17
N PRO A 34 -7.76 -6.88 0.95
CA PRO A 34 -7.45 -6.17 -0.30
C PRO A 34 -7.86 -4.70 -0.32
N ARG A 35 -8.83 -4.29 0.51
CA ARG A 35 -9.27 -2.88 0.69
C ARG A 35 -8.11 -1.96 1.07
N TYR A 36 -7.11 -2.46 1.79
CA TYR A 36 -5.97 -1.65 2.24
C TYR A 36 -4.84 -1.50 1.22
N LYS A 37 -4.94 -2.14 0.04
CA LYS A 37 -3.93 -1.99 -1.02
C LYS A 37 -3.83 -0.54 -1.51
N ALA A 38 -2.61 -0.02 -1.67
CA ALA A 38 -2.36 1.32 -2.16
C ALA A 38 -1.11 1.43 -3.05
N ARG A 39 -0.97 2.52 -3.81
CA ARG A 39 0.18 2.84 -4.67
C ARG A 39 0.59 4.30 -4.48
N GLN A 40 1.90 4.56 -4.48
CA GLN A 40 2.46 5.90 -4.52
C GLN A 40 2.45 6.44 -5.95
N GLY A 41 1.82 7.61 -6.13
CA GLY A 41 1.63 8.27 -7.43
C GLY A 41 0.49 7.68 -8.22
#